data_AF-A0A7C5B0Q9-F1
#
_entry.id   AF-A0A7C5B0Q9-F1
#
_cell.length_a   1.000
_cell.length_b   1.000
_cell.length_c   1.000
_cell.angle_alpha   90.00
_cell.angle_beta   90.00
_cell.angle_gamma   90.00
#
_symmetry.space_group_name_H-M   'P 1'
#
loop_
_entity.id
_entity.type
_entity.pdbx_description
1 polymer ?
#
loop_
_entity_poly.entity_id
_entity_poly.type
_entity_poly.pdbx_seq_one_letter_code
_entity_poly.pdbx_strand_id
1 'polypeptide(L)'
;MSSDPRRPRSDSSSSEGRASVEEDWTQLRTLLLAPEQTQLDELRDRLDNREIQPRDVSRVLPEAFAIRGERDQEMSSVLAPYVENGFVAAVRKSPRAIVDAIAPIMGPAIRQAIARALQSMMQSFNQSLDESLSLRGLRWRVEAWRTGRPFAEVVLLHTLRYRVEQVFLIHRETGLLLHHVATDATVVQDQHVLSGMLTAIQQYVRDSFGASQDQTLDQFHVGDWTVWIEQGSHAYVAAVIRGTPPASLREDFRAALDDIHAQQADALTTFAGDAAPFKTTQIHLESCLQVHYEAPPRSSALKLWILGGAVLLALSWWLLTVYQTHARWSNLLDELRAEPGIIVTVAESTWGGYHLEGLRDPLAKDPSVLVSEAGFDSSTVKATWSSYYALDSLLVATRARSILQSPSTVKLTVEGDTLVATGSAPTEWARETKRLATFVPGISHYRDESLVTTSIPDLLTQINQTVVHFSPGSSTVEQGELTALSSVAAVVRQLDQAAFQSGQRVALEIRGSADETGPESINMQLSKARADAVRTVLGGERLGEATTITTDIVPGAKRRPLNGNSADRRVASLHARLVQEGKEISPP
;
A
#
# COMPACT_ATOMS: atom_id res chain seq x y z
N MET A 1 42.47 119.03 117.73
CA MET A 1 43.27 118.09 118.57
C MET A 1 43.85 117.09 117.58
N SER A 2 45.15 117.05 117.28
CA SER A 2 46.32 116.87 118.17
C SER A 2 46.24 115.54 118.93
N SER A 3 47.22 114.63 118.88
CA SER A 3 48.67 114.86 118.65
C SER A 3 49.41 113.85 117.75
N ASP A 4 50.63 114.26 117.37
CA ASP A 4 51.81 113.56 116.77
C ASP A 4 52.25 112.29 117.59
N PRO A 5 53.22 111.41 117.18
CA PRO A 5 54.06 111.36 115.96
C PRO A 5 54.39 109.98 115.30
N ARG A 6 54.78 109.96 114.00
CA ARG A 6 56.09 109.47 113.43
C ARG A 6 56.08 109.03 111.93
N ARG A 7 57.25 109.18 111.28
CA ARG A 7 57.63 108.89 109.86
C ARG A 7 58.01 107.39 109.62
N PRO A 8 58.38 106.89 108.39
CA PRO A 8 58.57 107.52 107.05
C PRO A 8 57.93 106.66 105.88
N ARG A 9 58.24 106.68 104.55
CA ARG A 9 59.00 107.55 103.59
C ARG A 9 58.57 107.29 102.11
N SER A 10 58.68 108.30 101.22
CA SER A 10 59.18 108.34 99.81
C SER A 10 58.94 107.25 98.75
N ASP A 11 58.89 107.54 97.43
CA ASP A 11 58.83 108.75 96.54
C ASP A 11 58.76 108.19 95.07
N SER A 12 58.40 108.86 93.95
CA SER A 12 57.63 110.08 93.60
C SER A 12 57.45 110.16 92.05
N SER A 13 56.58 111.05 91.52
CA SER A 13 56.56 111.62 90.13
C SER A 13 56.36 110.70 88.89
N SER A 14 55.67 111.08 87.79
CA SER A 14 54.94 112.31 87.39
C SER A 14 54.03 112.08 86.17
N SER A 15 52.93 112.82 86.02
CA SER A 15 52.01 112.76 84.86
C SER A 15 51.09 113.99 84.77
N GLU A 16 50.74 114.47 83.57
CA GLU A 16 49.44 115.17 83.31
C GLU A 16 49.19 115.50 81.82
N GLY A 17 50.22 115.84 81.03
CA GLY A 17 50.07 116.40 79.67
C GLY A 17 49.66 115.45 78.52
N ARG A 18 48.91 114.37 78.75
CA ARG A 18 48.56 113.37 77.71
C ARG A 18 47.08 112.98 77.58
N ALA A 19 46.23 113.23 78.58
CA ALA A 19 44.91 112.62 78.64
C ALA A 19 43.92 113.06 77.54
N SER A 20 43.93 114.35 77.16
CA SER A 20 42.85 114.95 76.35
C SER A 20 42.79 114.51 74.88
N VAL A 21 43.75 113.74 74.37
CA VAL A 21 43.76 113.27 72.97
C VAL A 21 43.14 111.87 72.83
N GLU A 22 43.11 111.08 73.91
CA GLU A 22 42.62 109.70 73.91
C GLU A 22 41.08 109.65 73.90
N GLU A 23 40.41 110.59 74.59
CA GLU A 23 38.95 110.67 74.69
C GLU A 23 38.32 111.12 73.36
N ASP A 24 38.83 112.20 72.74
CA ASP A 24 38.39 112.69 71.43
C ASP A 24 38.46 111.59 70.35
N TRP A 25 39.54 110.81 70.34
CA TRP A 25 39.72 109.71 69.38
C TRP A 25 38.75 108.54 69.63
N THR A 26 38.44 108.27 70.89
CA THR A 26 37.46 107.24 71.29
C THR A 26 36.04 107.64 70.90
N GLN A 27 35.70 108.93 71.01
CA GLN A 27 34.41 109.48 70.59
C GLN A 27 34.27 109.52 69.05
N LEU A 28 35.34 109.86 68.32
CA LEU A 28 35.34 109.81 66.86
C LEU A 28 35.18 108.38 66.33
N ARG A 29 35.87 107.41 66.96
CA ARG A 29 35.80 105.98 66.63
C ARG A 29 34.40 105.40 66.81
N THR A 30 33.68 105.80 67.86
CA THR A 30 32.32 105.30 68.11
C THR A 30 31.29 105.91 67.17
N LEU A 31 31.43 107.19 66.78
CA LEU A 31 30.59 107.82 65.76
C LEU A 31 30.80 107.24 64.36
N LEU A 32 32.02 106.81 64.01
CA LEU A 32 32.33 106.23 62.71
C LEU A 32 31.91 104.77 62.53
N LEU A 33 31.91 103.95 63.60
CA LEU A 33 31.75 102.48 63.51
C LEU A 33 30.38 101.95 63.98
N ALA A 34 29.49 102.81 64.46
CA ALA A 34 28.13 102.41 64.85
C ALA A 34 27.30 101.76 63.71
N PRO A 35 27.42 102.18 62.42
CA PRO A 35 26.65 101.56 61.34
C PRO A 35 27.02 100.08 61.11
N GLU A 36 28.30 99.76 61.02
CA GLU A 36 28.78 98.39 60.74
C GLU A 36 28.52 97.44 61.91
N GLN A 37 28.64 97.91 63.16
CA GLN A 37 28.30 97.10 64.34
C GLN A 37 26.83 96.70 64.33
N THR A 38 25.93 97.65 64.04
CA THR A 38 24.48 97.38 63.94
C THR A 38 24.16 96.34 62.87
N GLN A 39 24.84 96.38 61.71
CA GLN A 39 24.65 95.40 60.63
C GLN A 39 25.19 94.00 60.98
N LEU A 40 26.27 93.91 61.76
CA LEU A 40 26.83 92.64 62.21
C LEU A 40 25.92 91.94 63.22
N ASP A 41 25.30 92.69 64.14
CA ASP A 41 24.33 92.14 65.09
C ASP A 41 23.01 91.74 64.40
N GLU A 42 22.51 92.51 63.41
CA GLU A 42 21.34 92.09 62.61
C GLU A 42 21.63 90.81 61.77
N LEU A 43 22.86 90.63 61.31
CA LEU A 43 23.31 89.39 60.67
C LEU A 43 23.43 88.22 61.67
N ARG A 44 23.75 88.49 62.93
CA ARG A 44 23.85 87.50 64.00
C ARG A 44 22.49 86.91 64.34
N ASP A 45 21.50 87.75 64.61
CA ASP A 45 20.13 87.35 64.94
C ASP A 45 19.47 86.52 63.83
N ARG A 46 19.77 86.85 62.56
CA ARG A 46 19.29 86.08 61.39
C ARG A 46 19.93 84.71 61.21
N LEU A 47 21.08 84.46 61.84
CA LEU A 47 21.79 83.17 61.81
C LEU A 47 21.32 82.26 62.95
N ASP A 48 21.17 82.81 64.16
CA ASP A 48 20.85 82.03 65.35
C ASP A 48 19.34 81.68 65.44
N ASN A 49 18.42 82.50 64.89
CA ASN A 49 16.96 82.26 64.91
C ASN A 49 16.39 81.66 63.60
N ARG A 50 16.99 80.60 63.05
CA ARG A 50 16.59 80.05 61.74
C ARG A 50 15.50 78.96 61.81
N GLU A 51 14.24 79.35 61.72
CA GLU A 51 13.18 78.43 61.28
C GLU A 51 13.43 77.99 59.82
N ILE A 52 13.73 76.69 59.63
CA ILE A 52 14.11 76.16 58.32
C ILE A 52 12.86 75.96 57.44
N GLN A 53 12.61 76.88 56.51
CA GLN A 53 11.46 76.79 55.61
C GLN A 53 11.59 75.58 54.65
N PRO A 54 10.55 74.75 54.46
CA PRO A 54 10.63 73.55 53.60
C PRO A 54 11.06 73.81 52.15
N ARG A 55 10.83 75.03 51.63
CA ARG A 55 11.26 75.45 50.29
C ARG A 55 12.78 75.49 50.14
N ASP A 56 13.51 75.93 51.17
CA ASP A 56 14.98 75.95 51.15
C ASP A 56 15.54 74.53 51.14
N VAL A 57 15.00 73.66 52.00
CA VAL A 57 15.36 72.23 52.07
C VAL A 57 15.09 71.54 50.73
N SER A 58 13.97 71.84 50.08
CA SER A 58 13.62 71.25 48.77
C SER A 58 14.57 71.63 47.62
N ARG A 59 15.31 72.75 47.74
CA ARG A 59 16.33 73.16 46.77
C ARG A 59 17.67 72.47 46.99
N VAL A 60 18.06 72.29 48.26
CA VAL A 60 19.38 71.73 48.63
C VAL A 60 19.39 70.20 48.64
N LEU A 61 18.26 69.55 48.94
CA LEU A 61 18.17 68.08 49.00
C LEU A 61 18.64 67.36 47.72
N PRO A 62 18.25 67.75 46.49
CA PRO A 62 18.70 67.08 45.27
C PRO A 62 20.21 67.14 45.07
N GLU A 63 20.84 68.29 45.34
CA GLU A 63 22.30 68.44 45.26
C GLU A 63 23.00 67.67 46.38
N ALA A 64 22.46 67.66 47.61
CA ALA A 64 22.98 66.87 48.72
C ALA A 64 22.93 65.35 48.44
N PHE A 65 21.86 64.86 47.81
CA PHE A 65 21.77 63.46 47.37
C PHE A 65 22.76 63.15 46.24
N ALA A 66 22.93 64.04 45.26
CA ALA A 66 23.91 63.84 44.19
C ALA A 66 25.36 63.81 44.73
N ILE A 67 25.72 64.74 45.62
CA ILE A 67 27.08 64.87 46.17
C ILE A 67 27.42 63.73 47.15
N ARG A 68 26.47 63.27 47.97
CA ARG A 68 26.72 62.24 49.00
C ARG A 68 26.39 60.81 48.54
N GLY A 69 25.46 60.63 47.61
CA GLY A 69 24.99 59.32 47.15
C GLY A 69 26.04 58.49 46.41
N GLU A 70 26.98 59.12 45.70
CA GLU A 70 28.06 58.42 44.98
C GLU A 70 29.18 57.89 45.89
N ARG A 71 29.27 58.34 47.15
CA ARG A 71 30.48 58.15 47.98
C ARG A 71 30.25 57.53 49.35
N ASP A 72 29.00 57.42 49.80
CA ASP A 72 28.73 57.13 51.21
C ASP A 72 27.77 55.94 51.41
N GLN A 73 28.33 54.81 51.85
CA GLN A 73 27.56 53.62 52.20
C GLN A 73 26.64 53.83 53.42
N GLU A 74 26.93 54.80 54.30
CA GLU A 74 26.09 55.13 55.46
C GLU A 74 24.75 55.73 55.03
N MET A 75 24.73 56.53 53.96
CA MET A 75 23.49 57.01 53.35
C MET A 75 22.67 55.85 52.75
N SER A 76 23.35 54.88 52.13
CA SER A 76 22.71 53.70 51.54
C SER A 76 22.07 52.82 52.62
N SER A 77 22.78 52.52 53.72
CA SER A 77 22.25 51.67 54.80
C SER A 77 21.09 52.31 55.57
N VAL A 78 21.07 53.64 55.72
CA VAL A 78 19.94 54.37 56.33
C VAL A 78 18.71 54.41 55.41
N LEU A 79 18.89 54.55 54.08
CA LEU A 79 17.78 54.62 53.12
C LEU A 79 17.25 53.24 52.71
N ALA A 80 18.09 52.20 52.69
CA ALA A 80 17.74 50.84 52.30
C ALA A 80 16.42 50.33 52.90
N PRO A 81 16.18 50.36 54.23
CA PRO A 81 14.93 49.85 54.80
C PRO A 81 13.69 50.65 54.36
N TYR A 82 13.81 51.95 54.06
CA TYR A 82 12.69 52.75 53.56
C TYR A 82 12.40 52.47 52.08
N VAL A 83 13.44 52.29 51.27
CA VAL A 83 13.32 51.92 49.85
C VAL A 83 12.79 50.49 49.72
N GLU A 84 13.26 49.55 50.54
CA GLU A 84 12.82 48.16 50.55
C GLU A 84 11.36 48.03 51.00
N ASN A 85 10.97 48.67 52.11
CA ASN A 85 9.56 48.69 52.53
C ASN A 85 8.67 49.41 51.49
N GLY A 86 9.16 50.48 50.87
CA GLY A 86 8.49 51.16 49.76
C GLY A 86 8.30 50.26 48.53
N PHE A 87 9.32 49.48 48.18
CA PHE A 87 9.29 48.50 47.09
C PHE A 87 8.31 47.37 47.40
N VAL A 88 8.38 46.75 48.58
CA VAL A 88 7.44 45.70 49.02
C VAL A 88 5.99 46.22 49.05
N ALA A 89 5.78 47.47 49.45
CA ALA A 89 4.47 48.11 49.36
C ALA A 89 4.01 48.32 47.90
N ALA A 90 4.90 48.74 47.00
CA ALA A 90 4.62 48.90 45.58
C ALA A 90 4.34 47.55 44.87
N VAL A 91 5.07 46.49 45.22
CA VAL A 91 4.83 45.11 44.76
C VAL A 91 3.40 44.68 45.11
N ARG A 92 2.97 44.91 46.36
CA ARG A 92 1.62 44.55 46.83
C ARG A 92 0.52 45.43 46.22
N LYS A 93 0.79 46.73 46.02
CA LYS A 93 -0.24 47.72 45.63
C LYS A 93 -0.38 47.92 44.12
N SER A 94 0.65 47.61 43.33
CA SER A 94 0.67 47.80 41.87
C SER A 94 1.47 46.71 41.13
N PRO A 95 1.04 45.42 41.15
CA PRO A 95 1.76 44.34 40.47
C PRO A 95 1.99 44.56 38.97
N ARG A 96 1.06 45.28 38.29
CA ARG A 96 1.17 45.57 36.84
C ARG A 96 2.44 46.33 36.48
N ALA A 97 2.81 47.36 37.26
CA ALA A 97 4.02 48.15 36.99
C ALA A 97 5.31 47.32 37.01
N ILE A 98 5.34 46.24 37.79
CA ILE A 98 6.47 45.29 37.83
C ILE A 98 6.45 44.37 36.61
N VAL A 99 5.28 43.87 36.21
CA VAL A 99 5.13 43.12 34.95
C VAL A 99 5.55 43.97 33.76
N ASP A 100 5.10 45.24 33.69
CA ASP A 100 5.42 46.18 32.61
C ASP A 100 6.91 46.52 32.56
N ALA A 101 7.60 46.58 33.71
CA ALA A 101 9.05 46.81 33.78
C ALA A 101 9.89 45.57 33.43
N ILE A 102 9.41 44.36 33.74
CA ILE A 102 10.16 43.11 33.56
C ILE A 102 9.88 42.44 32.20
N ALA A 103 8.67 42.62 31.64
CA ALA A 103 8.26 42.03 30.37
C ALA A 103 9.17 42.35 29.16
N PRO A 104 9.79 43.55 29.02
CA PRO A 104 10.74 43.83 27.94
C PRO A 104 11.99 42.93 27.95
N ILE A 105 12.39 42.43 29.12
CA ILE A 105 13.57 41.57 29.30
C ILE A 105 13.16 40.10 29.27
N MET A 106 12.13 39.72 30.04
CA MET A 106 11.69 38.33 30.16
C MET A 106 10.91 37.84 28.94
N GLY A 107 10.16 38.70 28.25
CA GLY A 107 9.39 38.33 27.06
C GLY A 107 10.24 37.76 25.92
N PRO A 108 11.35 38.42 25.53
CA PRO A 108 12.33 37.87 24.59
C PRO A 108 13.00 36.58 25.11
N ALA A 109 13.43 36.54 26.37
CA ALA A 109 14.13 35.39 26.95
C ALA A 109 13.25 34.13 26.97
N ILE A 110 12.01 34.23 27.46
CA ILE A 110 11.02 33.14 27.48
C ILE A 110 10.71 32.68 26.04
N ARG A 111 10.53 33.61 25.09
CA ARG A 111 10.30 33.27 23.68
C ARG A 111 11.46 32.51 23.07
N GLN A 112 12.71 32.90 23.37
CA GLN A 112 13.90 32.18 22.91
C GLN A 112 14.06 30.81 23.56
N ALA A 113 13.77 30.67 24.86
CA ALA A 113 13.80 29.39 25.56
C ALA A 113 12.77 28.40 24.96
N ILE A 114 11.51 28.84 24.78
CA ILE A 114 10.45 28.04 24.16
C ILE A 114 10.81 27.68 22.71
N ALA A 115 11.36 28.63 21.93
CA ALA A 115 11.80 28.35 20.56
C ALA A 115 12.89 27.28 20.52
N ARG A 116 13.93 27.39 21.36
CA ARG A 116 15.02 26.39 21.44
C ARG A 116 14.51 25.00 21.85
N ALA A 117 13.60 24.93 22.83
CA ALA A 117 12.98 23.68 23.27
C ALA A 117 12.11 23.04 22.17
N LEU A 118 11.25 23.81 21.49
CA LEU A 118 10.47 23.32 20.37
C LEU A 118 11.34 22.85 19.20
N GLN A 119 12.46 23.55 18.95
CA GLN A 119 13.37 23.24 17.85
C GLN A 119 14.19 21.97 18.12
N SER A 120 14.65 21.73 19.35
CA SER A 120 15.27 20.44 19.73
C SER A 120 14.27 19.29 19.72
N MET A 121 13.03 19.52 20.17
CA MET A 121 11.95 18.52 20.10
C MET A 121 11.55 18.16 18.66
N MET A 122 11.49 19.13 17.73
CA MET A 122 11.25 18.84 16.32
C MET A 122 12.40 18.05 15.68
N GLN A 123 13.64 18.34 16.08
CA GLN A 123 14.81 17.65 15.55
C GLN A 123 14.86 16.17 16.00
N SER A 124 14.51 15.88 17.26
CA SER A 124 14.39 14.49 17.73
C SER A 124 13.17 13.77 17.14
N PHE A 125 12.03 14.46 16.95
CA PHE A 125 10.86 13.87 16.29
C PHE A 125 11.16 13.44 14.85
N ASN A 126 11.71 14.33 14.01
CA ASN A 126 12.05 13.98 12.61
C ASN A 126 13.01 12.79 12.54
N GLN A 127 14.04 12.76 13.39
CA GLN A 127 15.02 11.68 13.43
C GLN A 127 14.43 10.33 13.92
N SER A 128 13.25 10.34 14.56
CA SER A 128 12.48 9.12 14.90
C SER A 128 11.47 8.69 13.83
N LEU A 129 11.02 9.61 12.97
CA LEU A 129 9.96 9.37 11.99
C LEU A 129 10.46 8.64 10.73
N ASP A 130 11.68 8.94 10.27
CA ASP A 130 12.30 8.36 9.06
C ASP A 130 12.40 6.82 9.10
N GLU A 131 12.51 6.21 10.29
CA GLU A 131 12.66 4.76 10.48
C GLU A 131 11.33 4.03 10.80
N SER A 132 10.20 4.73 10.83
CA SER A 132 8.90 4.18 11.28
C SER A 132 8.36 3.00 10.43
N LEU A 133 8.84 2.86 9.18
CA LEU A 133 8.54 1.74 8.27
C LEU A 133 9.74 0.81 8.02
N SER A 134 10.81 0.90 8.79
CA SER A 134 11.94 -0.02 8.65
C SER A 134 11.62 -1.42 9.20
N LEU A 135 12.22 -2.45 8.61
CA LEU A 135 12.04 -3.85 9.03
C LEU A 135 12.48 -4.11 10.48
N ARG A 136 13.31 -3.23 11.06
CA ARG A 136 13.69 -3.26 12.48
C ARG A 136 12.63 -2.59 13.36
N GLY A 137 12.10 -1.43 12.94
CA GLY A 137 10.98 -0.77 13.60
C GLY A 137 9.76 -1.69 13.77
N LEU A 138 9.39 -2.43 12.72
CA LEU A 138 8.33 -3.45 12.79
C LEU A 138 8.63 -4.57 13.78
N ARG A 139 9.87 -5.07 13.85
CA ARG A 139 10.29 -6.09 14.83
C ARG A 139 10.17 -5.56 16.27
N TRP A 140 10.63 -4.35 16.55
CA TRP A 140 10.50 -3.71 17.87
C TRP A 140 9.04 -3.43 18.26
N ARG A 141 8.13 -3.19 17.30
CA ARG A 141 6.69 -3.07 17.58
C ARG A 141 6.07 -4.41 17.98
N VAL A 142 6.45 -5.52 17.33
CA VAL A 142 6.04 -6.87 17.73
C VAL A 142 6.60 -7.25 19.10
N GLU A 143 7.84 -6.84 19.39
CA GLU A 143 8.49 -7.03 20.69
C GLU A 143 7.83 -6.22 21.81
N ALA A 144 7.52 -4.94 21.58
CA ALA A 144 6.74 -4.11 22.51
C ALA A 144 5.37 -4.72 22.80
N TRP A 145 4.64 -5.16 21.77
CA TRP A 145 3.36 -5.85 21.94
C TRP A 145 3.47 -7.16 22.73
N ARG A 146 4.53 -7.96 22.49
CA ARG A 146 4.77 -9.22 23.21
C ARG A 146 5.25 -9.03 24.65
N THR A 147 5.95 -7.94 24.96
CA THR A 147 6.53 -7.67 26.29
C THR A 147 5.67 -6.74 27.16
N GLY A 148 4.66 -6.09 26.58
CA GLY A 148 3.81 -5.10 27.28
C GLY A 148 4.51 -3.76 27.54
N ARG A 149 5.74 -3.57 27.07
CA ARG A 149 6.53 -2.34 27.27
C ARG A 149 6.15 -1.25 26.27
N PRO A 150 6.20 0.05 26.62
CA PRO A 150 6.04 1.13 25.67
C PRO A 150 7.03 1.00 24.50
N PHE A 151 6.60 1.29 23.28
CA PHE A 151 7.47 1.23 22.09
C PHE A 151 8.73 2.11 22.24
N ALA A 152 8.60 3.27 22.89
CA ALA A 152 9.73 4.15 23.20
C ALA A 152 10.78 3.49 24.13
N GLU A 153 10.36 2.64 25.08
CA GLU A 153 11.27 1.90 25.95
C GLU A 153 12.05 0.82 25.17
N VAL A 154 11.35 0.08 24.30
CA VAL A 154 11.97 -0.96 23.47
C VAL A 154 12.96 -0.37 22.46
N VAL A 155 12.67 0.82 21.92
CA VAL A 155 13.61 1.56 21.05
C VAL A 155 14.78 2.12 21.86
N LEU A 156 14.54 2.73 23.03
CA LEU A 156 15.57 3.24 23.94
C LEU A 156 16.59 2.16 24.31
N LEU A 157 16.13 0.99 24.75
CA LEU A 157 16.97 -0.16 25.12
C LEU A 157 17.85 -0.67 23.96
N HIS A 158 17.41 -0.50 22.71
CA HIS A 158 18.13 -0.96 21.51
C HIS A 158 18.93 0.14 20.80
N THR A 159 18.93 1.38 21.30
CA THR A 159 19.62 2.51 20.65
C THR A 159 20.51 3.33 21.59
N LEU A 160 20.38 3.19 22.91
CA LEU A 160 21.21 3.91 23.87
C LEU A 160 22.63 3.32 23.92
N ARG A 161 23.64 4.12 23.54
CA ARG A 161 25.05 3.71 23.62
C ARG A 161 25.65 3.99 25.00
N TYR A 162 25.36 5.18 25.53
CA TYR A 162 25.69 5.55 26.91
C TYR A 162 24.77 6.67 27.40
N ARG A 163 24.70 6.80 28.73
CA ARG A 163 24.03 7.88 29.44
C ARG A 163 24.76 8.19 30.74
N VAL A 164 25.02 9.47 30.99
CA VAL A 164 25.37 9.94 32.33
C VAL A 164 24.06 10.06 33.11
N GLU A 165 23.94 9.33 34.22
CA GLU A 165 22.72 9.27 35.02
C GLU A 165 22.78 10.27 36.19
N GLN A 166 23.96 10.43 36.81
CA GLN A 166 24.23 11.32 37.95
C GLN A 166 25.67 11.87 37.88
N VAL A 167 25.88 13.09 38.39
CA VAL A 167 27.19 13.75 38.49
C VAL A 167 27.34 14.40 39.87
N PHE A 168 28.46 14.13 40.54
CA PHE A 168 28.79 14.62 41.88
C PHE A 168 30.06 15.47 41.82
N LEU A 169 30.04 16.66 42.43
CA LEU A 169 31.19 17.51 42.67
C LEU A 169 31.59 17.39 44.15
N ILE A 170 32.79 16.89 44.43
CA ILE A 170 33.25 16.55 45.79
C ILE A 170 34.58 17.26 46.07
N HIS A 171 34.73 17.83 47.27
CA HIS A 171 35.96 18.52 47.68
C HIS A 171 37.11 17.52 47.91
N ARG A 172 38.29 17.76 47.32
CA ARG A 172 39.43 16.82 47.28
C ARG A 172 40.02 16.55 48.66
N GLU A 173 40.09 17.57 49.52
CA GLU A 173 40.73 17.45 50.84
C GLU A 173 39.80 16.89 51.92
N THR A 174 38.53 17.29 51.91
CA THR A 174 37.56 16.94 52.97
C THR A 174 36.62 15.80 52.58
N GLY A 175 36.52 15.45 51.29
CA GLY A 175 35.65 14.39 50.77
C GLY A 175 34.15 14.67 50.92
N LEU A 176 33.77 15.92 51.24
CA LEU A 176 32.38 16.35 51.38
C LEU A 176 31.81 16.73 50.01
N LEU A 177 30.52 16.41 49.82
CA LEU A 177 29.75 16.77 48.64
C LEU A 177 29.56 18.29 48.57
N LEU A 178 30.04 18.92 47.50
CA LEU A 178 29.81 20.33 47.20
C LEU A 178 28.50 20.51 46.44
N HIS A 179 28.28 19.72 45.39
CA HIS A 179 27.04 19.74 44.63
C HIS A 179 26.78 18.41 43.89
N HIS A 180 25.52 18.16 43.50
CA HIS A 180 25.11 16.94 42.81
C HIS A 180 23.93 17.24 41.88
N VAL A 181 23.98 16.67 40.67
CA VAL A 181 22.90 16.73 39.68
C VAL A 181 22.61 15.31 39.16
N ALA A 182 21.33 14.95 39.07
CA ALA A 182 20.86 13.67 38.56
C ALA A 182 19.78 13.89 37.50
N THR A 183 19.57 12.92 36.60
CA THR A 183 18.39 12.97 35.73
C THR A 183 17.12 12.53 36.48
N ASP A 184 15.99 13.17 36.17
CA ASP A 184 14.63 12.97 36.74
C ASP A 184 14.18 11.50 36.90
N ALA A 185 14.71 10.58 36.08
CA ALA A 185 14.33 9.17 36.07
C ALA A 185 15.06 8.31 37.12
N THR A 186 15.95 8.88 37.94
CA THR A 186 16.70 8.14 38.97
C THR A 186 16.14 8.37 40.38
N VAL A 187 15.96 7.30 41.14
CA VAL A 187 15.62 7.40 42.57
C VAL A 187 16.84 7.94 43.31
N VAL A 188 16.72 9.14 43.86
CA VAL A 188 17.77 9.78 44.67
C VAL A 188 17.85 9.06 46.02
N GLN A 189 18.72 8.03 46.10
CA GLN A 189 19.25 7.54 47.37
C GLN A 189 20.22 8.59 47.95
N ASP A 190 20.36 8.62 49.28
CA ASP A 190 20.89 9.78 50.00
C ASP A 190 22.24 10.30 49.48
N GLN A 191 22.22 11.54 48.98
CA GLN A 191 23.33 12.17 48.24
C GLN A 191 24.65 12.16 49.04
N HIS A 192 24.56 12.41 50.36
CA HIS A 192 25.71 12.40 51.27
C HIS A 192 26.26 11.00 51.58
N VAL A 193 25.44 9.95 51.46
CA VAL A 193 25.87 8.56 51.67
C VAL A 193 26.73 8.09 50.51
N LEU A 194 26.32 8.41 49.27
CA LEU A 194 27.13 8.04 48.09
C LEU A 194 28.46 8.80 48.05
N SER A 195 28.49 10.09 48.38
CA SER A 195 29.75 10.84 48.48
C SER A 195 30.66 10.29 49.57
N GLY A 196 30.11 9.93 50.74
CA GLY A 196 30.87 9.28 51.81
C GLY A 196 31.48 7.94 51.38
N MET A 197 30.72 7.12 50.63
CA MET A 197 31.22 5.88 50.05
C MET A 197 32.32 6.11 49.00
N LEU A 198 32.16 7.09 48.10
CA LEU A 198 33.16 7.42 47.08
C LEU A 198 34.48 7.88 47.72
N THR A 199 34.41 8.75 48.72
CA THR A 199 35.58 9.18 49.51
C THR A 199 36.21 8.01 50.26
N ALA A 200 35.42 7.13 50.88
CA ALA A 200 35.93 5.95 51.57
C ALA A 200 36.62 4.96 50.62
N ILE A 201 36.13 4.80 49.40
CA ILE A 201 36.77 3.97 48.36
C ILE A 201 38.11 4.60 47.93
N GLN A 202 38.16 5.90 47.66
CA GLN A 202 39.42 6.60 47.35
C GLN A 202 40.45 6.47 48.49
N GLN A 203 40.02 6.65 49.74
CA GLN A 203 40.87 6.47 50.92
C GLN A 203 41.36 5.03 51.05
N TYR A 204 40.48 4.03 50.90
CA TYR A 204 40.84 2.61 50.99
C TYR A 204 41.84 2.20 49.90
N VAL A 205 41.67 2.68 48.66
CA VAL A 205 42.64 2.44 47.56
C VAL A 205 43.99 3.08 47.89
N ARG A 206 43.99 4.33 48.36
CA ARG A 206 45.21 5.04 48.78
C ARG A 206 45.97 4.30 49.88
N ASP A 207 45.28 3.89 50.94
CA ASP A 207 45.86 3.21 52.09
C ASP A 207 46.31 1.77 51.76
N SER A 208 45.59 1.06 50.88
CA SER A 208 45.89 -0.35 50.55
C SER A 208 47.02 -0.51 49.53
N PHE A 209 47.18 0.44 48.60
CA PHE A 209 48.16 0.37 47.52
C PHE A 209 49.37 1.31 47.69
N GLY A 210 49.43 2.07 48.80
CA GLY A 210 50.54 2.98 49.11
C GLY A 210 50.61 4.19 48.17
N ALA A 211 49.45 4.65 47.70
CA ALA A 211 49.35 5.63 46.63
C ALA A 211 49.70 7.06 47.09
N SER A 212 50.50 7.78 46.30
CA SER A 212 50.76 9.21 46.50
C SER A 212 49.47 10.04 46.42
N GLN A 213 49.47 11.29 46.92
CA GLN A 213 48.28 12.17 46.89
C GLN A 213 47.69 12.42 45.47
N ASP A 214 48.46 12.17 44.42
CA ASP A 214 48.06 12.31 43.01
C ASP A 214 47.79 10.97 42.30
N GLN A 215 47.86 9.83 43.00
CA GLN A 215 47.47 8.52 42.49
C GLN A 215 46.09 8.15 43.06
N THR A 216 45.05 8.43 42.27
CA THR A 216 43.65 8.21 42.65
C THR A 216 42.96 7.18 41.76
N LEU A 217 41.78 6.71 42.16
CA LEU A 217 40.95 5.82 41.35
C LEU A 217 40.21 6.61 40.25
N ASP A 218 40.70 6.54 39.02
CA ASP A 218 40.13 7.25 37.84
C ASP A 218 38.79 6.67 37.33
N GLN A 219 38.56 5.36 37.55
CA GLN A 219 37.30 4.70 37.19
C GLN A 219 37.10 3.38 37.95
N PHE A 220 35.85 2.98 38.15
CA PHE A 220 35.48 1.65 38.62
C PHE A 220 34.09 1.23 38.11
N HIS A 221 33.79 -0.07 38.19
CA HIS A 221 32.54 -0.66 37.70
C HIS A 221 31.73 -1.30 38.83
N VAL A 222 30.42 -1.10 38.84
CA VAL A 222 29.48 -1.67 39.81
C VAL A 222 28.23 -2.16 39.06
N GLY A 223 28.22 -3.44 38.69
CA GLY A 223 27.18 -4.01 37.82
C GLY A 223 27.12 -3.30 36.46
N ASP A 224 25.93 -2.85 36.06
CA ASP A 224 25.70 -2.15 34.78
C ASP A 224 26.18 -0.68 34.76
N TRP A 225 26.79 -0.22 35.86
CA TRP A 225 27.21 1.17 36.06
C TRP A 225 28.74 1.28 36.05
N THR A 226 29.25 2.29 35.34
CA THR A 226 30.66 2.69 35.36
C THR A 226 30.75 4.07 36.00
N VAL A 227 31.53 4.19 37.05
CA VAL A 227 31.82 5.49 37.68
C VAL A 227 33.16 5.97 37.12
N TRP A 228 33.17 7.16 36.54
CA TRP A 228 34.39 7.88 36.13
C TRP A 228 34.67 9.00 37.13
N ILE A 229 35.94 9.22 37.43
CA ILE A 229 36.39 10.26 38.36
C ILE A 229 37.48 11.08 37.68
N GLU A 230 37.20 12.37 37.49
CA GLU A 230 38.19 13.34 37.03
C GLU A 230 38.64 14.22 38.19
N GLN A 231 39.95 14.28 38.39
CA GLN A 231 40.60 15.12 39.41
C GLN A 231 40.83 16.53 38.87
N GLY A 232 40.63 17.53 39.73
CA GLY A 232 41.21 18.86 39.57
C GLY A 232 41.97 19.27 40.84
N SER A 233 42.32 20.56 40.95
CA SER A 233 43.14 21.08 42.05
C SER A 233 42.51 20.87 43.44
N HIS A 234 41.32 21.43 43.67
CA HIS A 234 40.65 21.45 44.99
C HIS A 234 39.35 20.61 45.03
N ALA A 235 38.73 20.31 43.90
CA ALA A 235 37.60 19.39 43.81
C ALA A 235 37.80 18.36 42.69
N TYR A 236 37.01 17.28 42.75
CA TYR A 236 36.91 16.26 41.71
C TYR A 236 35.44 16.04 41.32
N VAL A 237 35.21 15.63 40.08
CA VAL A 237 33.89 15.21 39.59
C VAL A 237 33.85 13.70 39.51
N ALA A 238 32.83 13.09 40.13
CA ALA A 238 32.48 11.69 39.95
C ALA A 238 31.20 11.59 39.12
N ALA A 239 31.29 11.03 37.91
CA ALA A 239 30.18 10.84 36.99
C ALA A 239 29.76 9.36 36.96
N VAL A 240 28.47 9.11 37.15
CA VAL A 240 27.86 7.77 37.20
C VAL A 240 27.21 7.49 35.85
N ILE A 241 27.79 6.57 35.09
CA ILE A 241 27.49 6.34 33.66
C ILE A 241 26.93 4.94 33.45
N ARG A 242 25.87 4.82 32.65
CA ARG A 242 25.33 3.55 32.14
C ARG A 242 25.74 3.38 30.68
N GLY A 243 26.20 2.19 30.30
CA GLY A 243 26.65 1.88 28.92
C GLY A 243 28.13 2.17 28.66
N THR A 244 28.48 2.45 27.40
CA THR A 244 29.89 2.57 26.93
C THR A 244 30.21 3.98 26.41
N PRO A 245 30.66 4.91 27.29
CA PRO A 245 30.97 6.29 26.89
C PRO A 245 32.20 6.39 25.96
N PRO A 246 32.22 7.38 25.05
CA PRO A 246 33.41 7.72 24.26
C PRO A 246 34.43 8.49 25.11
N ALA A 247 35.69 8.50 24.67
CA ALA A 247 36.76 9.22 25.37
C ALA A 247 36.52 10.74 25.48
N SER A 248 35.84 11.35 24.50
CA SER A 248 35.55 12.79 24.48
C SER A 248 34.71 13.27 25.68
N LEU A 249 33.85 12.41 26.24
CA LEU A 249 33.06 12.73 27.43
C LEU A 249 33.95 13.06 28.64
N ARG A 250 35.18 12.51 28.68
CA ARG A 250 36.18 12.82 29.70
C ARG A 250 36.78 14.22 29.53
N GLU A 251 36.81 14.73 28.30
CA GLU A 251 37.23 16.11 27.99
C GLU A 251 36.14 17.10 28.43
N ASP A 252 34.86 16.77 28.21
CA ASP A 252 33.71 17.55 28.68
C ASP A 252 33.69 17.69 30.22
N PHE A 253 33.95 16.61 30.96
CA PHE A 253 34.03 16.65 32.43
C PHE A 253 35.20 17.49 32.95
N ARG A 254 36.33 17.53 32.22
CA ARG A 254 37.48 18.38 32.56
C ARG A 254 37.19 19.84 32.33
N ALA A 255 36.61 20.19 31.18
CA ALA A 255 36.20 21.56 30.88
C ALA A 255 35.22 22.10 31.95
N ALA A 256 34.23 21.31 32.35
CA ALA A 256 33.30 21.68 33.42
C ALA A 256 33.99 21.84 34.80
N LEU A 257 34.97 21.01 35.14
CA LEU A 257 35.79 21.16 36.35
C LEU A 257 36.63 22.44 36.31
N ASP A 258 37.28 22.74 35.19
CA ASP A 258 38.12 23.93 35.02
C ASP A 258 37.28 25.22 35.08
N ASP A 259 36.09 25.24 34.46
CA ASP A 259 35.13 26.36 34.58
C ASP A 259 34.62 26.55 36.01
N ILE A 260 34.33 25.46 36.74
CA ILE A 260 33.95 25.51 38.16
C ILE A 260 35.10 26.06 39.01
N HIS A 261 36.33 25.61 38.76
CA HIS A 261 37.51 26.08 39.49
C HIS A 261 37.82 27.56 39.19
N ALA A 262 37.65 28.01 37.95
CA ALA A 262 37.80 29.42 37.57
C ALA A 262 36.73 30.32 38.22
N GLN A 263 35.51 29.81 38.44
CA GLN A 263 34.38 30.58 38.98
C GLN A 263 34.23 30.51 40.51
N GLN A 264 34.83 29.52 41.19
CA GLN A 264 34.65 29.26 42.63
C GLN A 264 35.96 29.07 43.41
N ALA A 265 37.11 29.52 42.90
CA ALA A 265 38.43 29.34 43.50
C ALA A 265 38.50 29.70 45.01
N ASP A 266 37.99 30.86 45.40
CA ASP A 266 38.01 31.35 46.80
C ASP A 266 37.09 30.51 47.71
N ALA A 267 35.95 30.06 47.18
CA ALA A 267 34.99 29.23 47.89
C ALA A 267 35.49 27.79 48.09
N LEU A 268 36.26 27.26 47.14
CA LEU A 268 36.92 25.95 47.24
C LEU A 268 38.06 25.98 48.25
N THR A 269 38.97 26.95 48.14
CA THR A 269 40.14 27.07 49.03
C THR A 269 39.76 27.38 50.49
N THR A 270 38.63 28.03 50.72
CA THR A 270 38.12 28.38 52.07
C THR A 270 37.00 27.43 52.54
N PHE A 271 36.88 26.23 51.95
CA PHE A 271 35.73 25.35 52.19
C PHE A 271 35.68 24.75 53.61
N ALA A 272 34.89 25.39 54.49
CA ALA A 272 34.67 24.97 55.87
C ALA A 272 33.37 24.13 56.07
N GLY A 273 32.85 23.49 55.03
CA GLY A 273 31.68 22.60 55.11
C GLY A 273 30.34 23.22 54.68
N ASP A 274 30.27 24.49 54.30
CA ASP A 274 29.06 25.08 53.70
C ASP A 274 29.01 24.86 52.19
N ALA A 275 28.06 24.05 51.74
CA ALA A 275 27.80 23.76 50.33
C ALA A 275 26.91 24.81 49.63
N ALA A 276 26.36 25.80 50.35
CA ALA A 276 25.42 26.76 49.77
C ALA A 276 25.96 27.60 48.58
N PRO A 277 27.23 28.05 48.54
CA PRO A 277 27.79 28.78 47.39
C PRO A 277 27.77 27.96 46.10
N PHE A 278 27.99 26.64 46.20
CA PHE A 278 28.18 25.74 45.06
C PHE A 278 26.89 25.44 44.28
N LYS A 279 25.72 25.90 44.74
CA LYS A 279 24.47 25.83 43.96
C LYS A 279 24.55 26.54 42.61
N THR A 280 25.48 27.48 42.44
CA THR A 280 25.74 28.15 41.15
C THR A 280 26.44 27.24 40.14
N THR A 281 27.10 26.15 40.56
CA THR A 281 27.78 25.21 39.65
C THR A 281 26.82 24.23 38.97
N GLN A 282 25.54 24.22 39.36
CA GLN A 282 24.50 23.36 38.80
C GLN A 282 24.48 23.38 37.27
N ILE A 283 24.62 24.55 36.64
CA ILE A 283 24.59 24.73 35.18
C ILE A 283 25.69 23.92 34.48
N HIS A 284 26.91 23.92 35.04
CA HIS A 284 28.06 23.20 34.47
C HIS A 284 27.93 21.69 34.65
N LEU A 285 27.41 21.25 35.80
CA LEU A 285 27.13 19.84 36.07
C LEU A 285 25.93 19.31 35.26
N GLU A 286 24.94 20.16 34.93
CA GLU A 286 23.85 19.83 34.02
C GLU A 286 24.34 19.61 32.57
N SER A 287 25.31 20.40 32.08
CA SER A 287 25.93 20.13 30.77
C SER A 287 26.71 18.80 30.70
N CYS A 288 27.08 18.22 31.85
CA CYS A 288 27.69 16.89 31.93
C CYS A 288 26.68 15.74 31.84
N LEU A 289 25.36 15.98 31.96
CA LEU A 289 24.31 14.94 31.85
C LEU A 289 24.00 14.54 30.40
N GLN A 290 25.02 14.10 29.67
CA GLN A 290 24.89 13.69 28.27
C GLN A 290 24.20 12.34 28.09
N VAL A 291 23.36 12.25 27.06
CA VAL A 291 22.66 11.04 26.61
C VAL A 291 22.95 10.86 25.12
N HIS A 292 23.51 9.72 24.71
CA HIS A 292 23.89 9.50 23.31
C HIS A 292 23.33 8.20 22.73
N TYR A 293 22.67 8.36 21.58
CA TYR A 293 22.03 7.28 20.83
C TYR A 293 22.88 6.90 19.62
N GLU A 294 22.90 5.62 19.26
CA GLU A 294 23.62 5.17 18.06
C GLU A 294 22.86 5.58 16.79
N ALA A 295 23.50 6.38 15.93
CA ALA A 295 22.96 6.72 14.63
C ALA A 295 22.93 5.48 13.71
N PRO A 296 21.77 5.07 13.16
CA PRO A 296 21.66 3.80 12.46
C PRO A 296 22.47 3.77 11.15
N PRO A 297 23.13 2.64 10.82
CA PRO A 297 23.82 2.50 9.55
C PRO A 297 22.82 2.53 8.40
N ARG A 298 22.95 3.53 7.52
CA ARG A 298 22.05 3.78 6.38
C ARG A 298 21.76 2.50 5.58
N SER A 299 20.54 2.00 5.68
CA SER A 299 20.12 0.85 4.86
C SER A 299 20.07 1.26 3.38
N SER A 300 20.51 0.37 2.47
CA SER A 300 20.58 0.73 1.05
C SER A 300 19.19 0.75 0.43
N ALA A 301 18.68 1.96 0.15
CA ALA A 301 17.35 2.22 -0.41
C ALA A 301 17.01 1.37 -1.65
N LEU A 302 18.02 0.98 -2.44
CA LEU A 302 17.90 0.01 -3.53
C LEU A 302 17.13 -1.27 -3.14
N LYS A 303 17.35 -1.79 -1.92
CA LYS A 303 16.65 -2.99 -1.42
C LYS A 303 15.16 -2.76 -1.20
N LEU A 304 14.77 -1.55 -0.77
CA LEU A 304 13.36 -1.16 -0.62
C LEU A 304 12.70 -0.98 -2.00
N TRP A 305 13.40 -0.39 -2.97
CA TRP A 305 12.93 -0.29 -4.36
C TRP A 305 12.76 -1.67 -5.03
N ILE A 306 13.70 -2.60 -4.81
CA ILE A 306 13.57 -3.99 -5.31
C ILE A 306 12.36 -4.69 -4.67
N LEU A 307 12.17 -4.56 -3.35
CA LEU A 307 11.02 -5.15 -2.66
C LEU A 307 9.69 -4.54 -3.13
N GLY A 308 9.62 -3.22 -3.26
CA GLY A 308 8.44 -2.51 -3.78
C GLY A 308 8.12 -2.92 -5.22
N GLY A 309 9.13 -3.03 -6.08
CA GLY A 309 8.99 -3.52 -7.45
C GLY A 309 8.50 -4.98 -7.51
N ALA A 310 9.01 -5.86 -6.65
CA ALA A 310 8.55 -7.25 -6.57
C ALA A 310 7.08 -7.35 -6.10
N VAL A 311 6.66 -6.53 -5.13
CA VAL A 311 5.26 -6.44 -4.68
C VAL A 311 4.36 -5.88 -5.79
N LEU A 312 4.80 -4.85 -6.52
CA LEU A 312 4.07 -4.31 -7.68
C LEU A 312 3.91 -5.32 -8.81
N LEU A 313 4.95 -6.12 -9.11
CA LEU A 313 4.89 -7.19 -10.10
C LEU A 313 3.95 -8.32 -9.64
N ALA A 314 3.99 -8.71 -8.37
CA ALA A 314 3.08 -9.72 -7.82
C ALA A 314 1.61 -9.26 -7.83
N LEU A 315 1.34 -7.99 -7.48
CA LEU A 315 0.01 -7.39 -7.56
C LEU A 315 -0.47 -7.26 -9.01
N SER A 316 0.39 -6.83 -9.93
CA SER A 316 0.07 -6.74 -11.37
C SER A 316 -0.25 -8.12 -11.95
N TRP A 317 0.56 -9.13 -11.64
CA TRP A 317 0.31 -10.53 -12.04
C TRP A 317 -1.02 -11.05 -11.48
N TRP A 318 -1.31 -10.79 -10.20
CA TRP A 318 -2.58 -11.18 -9.58
C TRP A 318 -3.79 -10.47 -10.21
N LEU A 319 -3.68 -9.18 -10.54
CA LEU A 319 -4.73 -8.44 -11.23
C LEU A 319 -4.99 -9.01 -12.63
N LEU A 320 -3.92 -9.36 -13.36
CA LEU A 320 -4.00 -9.97 -14.69
C LEU A 320 -4.64 -11.37 -14.65
N THR A 321 -4.29 -12.22 -13.68
CA THR A 321 -4.90 -13.56 -13.57
C THR A 321 -6.37 -13.49 -13.15
N VAL A 322 -6.75 -12.60 -12.24
CA VAL A 322 -8.15 -12.35 -11.86
C VAL A 322 -8.97 -11.82 -13.04
N TYR A 323 -8.41 -10.90 -13.84
CA TYR A 323 -9.07 -10.42 -15.05
C TYR A 323 -9.25 -11.53 -16.10
N GLN A 324 -8.22 -12.36 -16.32
CA GLN A 324 -8.27 -13.47 -17.28
C GLN A 324 -9.21 -14.61 -16.87
N THR A 325 -9.35 -14.92 -15.58
CA THR A 325 -10.35 -15.92 -15.14
C THR A 325 -11.76 -15.38 -15.27
N HIS A 326 -12.00 -14.11 -14.91
CA HIS A 326 -13.31 -13.47 -15.07
C HIS A 326 -13.75 -13.38 -16.54
N ALA A 327 -12.84 -12.99 -17.45
CA ALA A 327 -13.13 -12.92 -18.88
C ALA A 327 -13.38 -14.30 -19.53
N ARG A 328 -12.68 -15.35 -19.11
CA ARG A 328 -12.99 -16.72 -19.56
C ARG A 328 -14.33 -17.21 -19.02
N TRP A 329 -14.68 -16.83 -17.80
CA TRP A 329 -15.96 -17.17 -17.18
C TRP A 329 -17.15 -16.49 -17.87
N SER A 330 -17.05 -15.19 -18.21
CA SER A 330 -18.09 -14.51 -18.99
C SER A 330 -18.29 -15.13 -20.36
N ASN A 331 -17.19 -15.40 -21.08
CA ASN A 331 -17.27 -15.98 -22.43
C ASN A 331 -17.92 -17.37 -22.42
N LEU A 332 -17.60 -18.22 -21.43
CA LEU A 332 -18.24 -19.52 -21.25
C LEU A 332 -19.75 -19.40 -20.96
N LEU A 333 -20.15 -18.42 -20.14
CA LEU A 333 -21.57 -18.18 -19.86
C LEU A 333 -22.33 -17.68 -21.10
N ASP A 334 -21.71 -16.85 -21.93
CA ASP A 334 -22.34 -16.35 -23.14
C ASP A 334 -22.40 -17.42 -24.24
N GLU A 335 -21.40 -18.30 -24.36
CA GLU A 335 -21.45 -19.47 -25.26
C GLU A 335 -22.53 -20.48 -24.81
N LEU A 336 -22.61 -20.77 -23.50
CA LEU A 336 -23.68 -21.61 -22.91
C LEU A 336 -25.09 -21.02 -23.06
N ARG A 337 -25.23 -19.72 -23.32
CA ARG A 337 -26.50 -19.03 -23.58
C ARG A 337 -26.82 -18.88 -25.07
N ALA A 338 -25.80 -18.95 -25.93
CA ALA A 338 -25.96 -18.91 -27.38
C ALA A 338 -26.29 -20.29 -27.98
N GLU A 339 -25.85 -21.37 -27.33
CA GLU A 339 -26.13 -22.76 -27.76
C GLU A 339 -27.63 -23.11 -27.61
N PRO A 340 -28.32 -23.50 -28.71
CA PRO A 340 -29.74 -23.86 -28.65
C PRO A 340 -30.02 -25.02 -27.69
N GLY A 341 -31.04 -24.85 -26.84
CA GLY A 341 -31.47 -25.90 -25.90
C GLY A 341 -30.69 -25.98 -24.59
N ILE A 342 -29.87 -24.98 -24.28
CA ILE A 342 -29.29 -24.77 -22.94
C ILE A 342 -29.90 -23.50 -22.33
N ILE A 343 -30.35 -23.58 -21.07
CA ILE A 343 -30.81 -22.42 -20.29
C ILE A 343 -30.09 -22.44 -18.95
N VAL A 344 -29.16 -21.51 -18.75
CA VAL A 344 -28.48 -21.30 -17.46
C VAL A 344 -29.41 -20.55 -16.50
N THR A 345 -29.81 -21.20 -15.41
CA THR A 345 -30.69 -20.61 -14.38
C THR A 345 -29.91 -20.01 -13.21
N VAL A 346 -28.75 -20.60 -12.87
CA VAL A 346 -27.84 -20.10 -11.81
C VAL A 346 -26.41 -20.15 -12.33
N ALA A 347 -25.65 -19.10 -12.07
CA ALA A 347 -24.23 -18.99 -12.44
C ALA A 347 -23.48 -18.19 -11.37
N GLU A 348 -22.84 -18.88 -10.43
CA GLU A 348 -22.17 -18.26 -9.28
C GLU A 348 -20.69 -18.61 -9.21
N SER A 349 -19.88 -17.64 -8.79
CA SER A 349 -18.45 -17.83 -8.51
C SER A 349 -18.24 -17.95 -7.00
N THR A 350 -17.84 -19.14 -6.54
CA THR A 350 -17.59 -19.43 -5.11
C THR A 350 -16.09 -19.48 -4.81
N TRP A 351 -15.72 -19.42 -3.53
CA TRP A 351 -14.32 -19.53 -3.09
C TRP A 351 -13.63 -20.86 -3.44
N GLY A 352 -14.38 -21.90 -3.83
CA GLY A 352 -13.85 -23.22 -4.21
C GLY A 352 -14.01 -23.56 -5.68
N GLY A 353 -14.46 -22.63 -6.54
CA GLY A 353 -14.78 -22.88 -7.94
C GLY A 353 -16.14 -22.29 -8.33
N TYR A 354 -16.63 -22.64 -9.52
CA TYR A 354 -17.87 -22.13 -10.08
C TYR A 354 -19.02 -23.12 -9.93
N HIS A 355 -20.23 -22.58 -9.78
CA HIS A 355 -21.48 -23.33 -9.71
C HIS A 355 -22.40 -22.93 -10.85
N LEU A 356 -22.83 -23.90 -11.65
CA LEU A 356 -23.79 -23.77 -12.74
C LEU A 356 -25.00 -24.65 -12.45
N GLU A 357 -26.19 -24.05 -12.52
CA GLU A 357 -27.43 -24.82 -12.60
C GLU A 357 -28.19 -24.39 -13.86
N GLY A 358 -28.84 -25.34 -14.51
CA GLY A 358 -29.64 -25.03 -15.69
C GLY A 358 -30.54 -26.15 -16.18
N LEU A 359 -31.28 -25.83 -17.22
CA LEU A 359 -32.07 -26.78 -18.01
C LEU A 359 -31.31 -27.10 -19.30
N ARG A 360 -31.30 -28.37 -19.72
CA ARG A 360 -30.70 -28.81 -20.98
C ARG A 360 -31.60 -29.77 -21.75
N ASP A 361 -31.67 -29.59 -23.07
CA ASP A 361 -32.24 -30.58 -23.99
C ASP A 361 -31.26 -31.75 -24.22
N PRO A 362 -31.71 -33.02 -24.14
CA PRO A 362 -30.87 -34.18 -24.47
C PRO A 362 -30.22 -34.16 -25.86
N LEU A 363 -30.70 -33.32 -26.80
CA LEU A 363 -30.15 -33.16 -28.15
C LEU A 363 -29.17 -31.99 -28.31
N ALA A 364 -28.99 -31.11 -27.31
CA ALA A 364 -28.06 -29.98 -27.36
C ALA A 364 -26.59 -30.40 -27.09
N LYS A 365 -25.60 -29.58 -27.51
CA LYS A 365 -24.16 -29.81 -27.23
C LYS A 365 -23.93 -30.03 -25.73
N ASP A 366 -22.91 -30.81 -25.38
CA ASP A 366 -22.64 -31.14 -23.98
C ASP A 366 -21.90 -30.01 -23.25
N PRO A 367 -22.46 -29.43 -22.16
CA PRO A 367 -21.80 -28.40 -21.38
C PRO A 367 -20.45 -28.85 -20.80
N SER A 368 -20.25 -30.16 -20.58
CA SER A 368 -18.95 -30.68 -20.10
C SER A 368 -17.83 -30.40 -21.11
N VAL A 369 -18.12 -30.47 -22.40
CA VAL A 369 -17.19 -30.15 -23.49
C VAL A 369 -16.93 -28.65 -23.54
N LEU A 370 -17.99 -27.82 -23.50
CA LEU A 370 -17.87 -26.36 -23.48
C LEU A 370 -17.01 -25.84 -22.31
N VAL A 371 -17.21 -26.38 -21.11
CA VAL A 371 -16.38 -26.06 -19.92
C VAL A 371 -14.91 -26.40 -20.16
N SER A 372 -14.62 -27.52 -20.83
CA SER A 372 -13.25 -27.93 -21.16
C SER A 372 -12.63 -27.07 -22.28
N GLU A 373 -13.42 -26.67 -23.30
CA GLU A 373 -12.99 -25.81 -24.40
C GLU A 373 -12.64 -24.38 -23.90
N ALA A 374 -13.36 -23.88 -22.89
CA ALA A 374 -13.03 -22.63 -22.18
C ALA A 374 -11.81 -22.72 -21.24
N GLY A 375 -11.20 -23.91 -21.10
CA GLY A 375 -10.00 -24.14 -20.29
C GLY A 375 -10.24 -24.11 -18.77
N PHE A 376 -11.38 -24.64 -18.31
CA PHE A 376 -11.64 -24.92 -16.90
C PHE A 376 -11.56 -26.42 -16.61
N ASP A 377 -10.95 -26.80 -15.48
CA ASP A 377 -10.96 -28.19 -15.02
C ASP A 377 -12.36 -28.58 -14.53
N SER A 378 -12.81 -29.80 -14.87
CA SER A 378 -14.11 -30.34 -14.47
C SER A 378 -14.29 -30.52 -12.95
N SER A 379 -13.20 -30.43 -12.17
CA SER A 379 -13.22 -30.36 -10.70
C SER A 379 -13.54 -28.96 -10.17
N THR A 380 -13.28 -27.90 -10.96
CA THR A 380 -13.46 -26.50 -10.58
C THR A 380 -14.82 -25.91 -10.98
N VAL A 381 -15.57 -26.59 -11.85
CA VAL A 381 -16.92 -26.17 -12.28
C VAL A 381 -17.91 -27.27 -11.95
N LYS A 382 -18.73 -27.05 -10.92
CA LYS A 382 -19.86 -27.92 -10.59
C LYS A 382 -21.04 -27.51 -11.44
N ALA A 383 -21.45 -28.36 -12.37
CA ALA A 383 -22.58 -28.09 -13.25
C ALA A 383 -23.69 -29.13 -13.07
N THR A 384 -24.90 -28.68 -12.73
CA THR A 384 -26.10 -29.51 -12.60
C THR A 384 -27.10 -29.14 -13.69
N TRP A 385 -27.53 -30.15 -14.47
CA TRP A 385 -28.40 -29.95 -15.62
C TRP A 385 -29.65 -30.81 -15.50
N SER A 386 -30.81 -30.16 -15.44
CA SER A 386 -32.11 -30.84 -15.48
C SER A 386 -32.58 -31.01 -16.92
N SER A 387 -33.06 -32.21 -17.26
CA SER A 387 -33.59 -32.48 -18.60
C SER A 387 -34.90 -31.71 -18.85
N TYR A 388 -34.99 -31.00 -19.97
CA TYR A 388 -36.23 -30.47 -20.51
C TYR A 388 -36.30 -30.71 -22.02
N TYR A 389 -37.39 -30.29 -22.67
CA TYR A 389 -37.46 -30.23 -24.13
C TYR A 389 -37.54 -28.78 -24.58
N ALA A 390 -36.51 -28.35 -25.32
CA ALA A 390 -36.51 -27.08 -26.03
C ALA A 390 -37.43 -27.16 -27.25
N LEU A 391 -38.15 -26.07 -27.50
CA LEU A 391 -39.03 -25.90 -28.67
C LEU A 391 -38.33 -25.12 -29.80
N ASP A 392 -37.00 -25.16 -29.83
CA ASP A 392 -36.21 -24.63 -30.94
C ASP A 392 -36.45 -25.45 -32.21
N SER A 393 -36.60 -24.80 -33.37
CA SER A 393 -37.00 -25.47 -34.62
C SER A 393 -35.98 -26.48 -35.12
N LEU A 394 -34.68 -26.31 -34.84
CA LEU A 394 -33.63 -27.26 -35.21
C LEU A 394 -33.64 -28.48 -34.28
N LEU A 395 -33.83 -28.26 -32.98
CA LEU A 395 -33.92 -29.35 -32.01
C LEU A 395 -35.21 -30.16 -32.18
N VAL A 396 -36.35 -29.50 -32.42
CA VAL A 396 -37.63 -30.18 -32.70
C VAL A 396 -37.56 -30.93 -34.03
N ALA A 397 -36.97 -30.37 -35.10
CA ALA A 397 -36.76 -31.10 -36.35
C ALA A 397 -35.84 -32.34 -36.17
N THR A 398 -34.79 -32.22 -35.37
CA THR A 398 -33.87 -33.34 -35.04
C THR A 398 -34.58 -34.41 -34.20
N ARG A 399 -35.40 -34.00 -33.24
CA ARG A 399 -36.24 -34.91 -32.43
C ARG A 399 -37.29 -35.62 -33.28
N ALA A 400 -37.97 -34.89 -34.16
CA ALA A 400 -38.92 -35.42 -35.13
C ALA A 400 -38.26 -36.48 -36.04
N ARG A 401 -37.07 -36.17 -36.58
CA ARG A 401 -36.30 -37.11 -37.42
C ARG A 401 -36.01 -38.44 -36.71
N SER A 402 -35.69 -38.38 -35.42
CA SER A 402 -35.42 -39.57 -34.59
C SER A 402 -36.69 -40.36 -34.26
N ILE A 403 -37.72 -39.69 -33.72
CA ILE A 403 -39.00 -40.32 -33.31
C ILE A 403 -39.72 -40.94 -34.51
N LEU A 404 -39.78 -40.22 -35.64
CA LEU A 404 -40.48 -40.63 -36.86
C LEU A 404 -39.61 -41.52 -37.77
N GLN A 405 -38.36 -41.82 -37.37
CA GLN A 405 -37.40 -42.62 -38.15
C GLN A 405 -37.28 -42.18 -39.63
N SER A 406 -37.21 -40.86 -39.84
CA SER A 406 -37.38 -40.25 -41.17
C SER A 406 -36.27 -40.68 -42.15
N PRO A 407 -36.63 -41.17 -43.37
CA PRO A 407 -35.67 -41.50 -44.42
C PRO A 407 -34.72 -40.36 -44.77
N SER A 408 -33.54 -40.69 -45.30
CA SER A 408 -32.56 -39.70 -45.78
C SER A 408 -33.03 -38.90 -46.99
N THR A 409 -34.04 -39.39 -47.72
CA THR A 409 -34.70 -38.73 -48.85
C THR A 409 -35.80 -37.74 -48.45
N VAL A 410 -36.08 -37.61 -47.14
CA VAL A 410 -37.04 -36.64 -46.57
C VAL A 410 -36.29 -35.56 -45.79
N LYS A 411 -36.66 -34.31 -46.02
CA LYS A 411 -36.27 -33.16 -45.20
C LYS A 411 -37.47 -32.71 -44.38
N LEU A 412 -37.31 -32.75 -43.06
CA LEU A 412 -38.25 -32.22 -42.08
C LEU A 412 -37.81 -30.81 -41.65
N THR A 413 -38.76 -29.89 -41.60
CA THR A 413 -38.57 -28.50 -41.10
C THR A 413 -39.74 -28.10 -40.22
N VAL A 414 -39.51 -27.18 -39.28
CA VAL A 414 -40.54 -26.74 -38.31
C VAL A 414 -40.87 -25.26 -38.52
N GLU A 415 -42.12 -24.98 -38.84
CA GLU A 415 -42.69 -23.64 -39.02
C GLU A 415 -43.61 -23.33 -37.83
N GLY A 416 -43.07 -22.70 -36.79
CA GLY A 416 -43.82 -22.48 -35.53
C GLY A 416 -44.15 -23.81 -34.84
N ASP A 417 -45.42 -24.20 -34.84
CA ASP A 417 -45.90 -25.48 -34.30
C ASP A 417 -46.17 -26.55 -35.39
N THR A 418 -45.86 -26.23 -36.64
CA THR A 418 -46.17 -27.07 -37.80
C THR A 418 -44.92 -27.80 -38.29
N LEU A 419 -44.96 -29.13 -38.30
CA LEU A 419 -43.94 -29.97 -38.93
C LEU A 419 -44.24 -30.11 -40.42
N VAL A 420 -43.33 -29.61 -41.27
CA VAL A 420 -43.42 -29.70 -42.73
C VAL A 420 -42.49 -30.80 -43.21
N ALA A 421 -43.03 -31.74 -44.01
CA ALA A 421 -42.27 -32.79 -44.66
C ALA A 421 -42.13 -32.54 -46.16
N THR A 422 -40.91 -32.66 -46.67
CA THR A 422 -40.56 -32.42 -48.08
C THR A 422 -39.65 -33.53 -48.61
N GLY A 423 -39.75 -33.87 -49.90
CA GLY A 423 -38.88 -34.86 -50.55
C GLY A 423 -39.62 -36.15 -50.93
N SER A 424 -38.96 -37.31 -50.78
CA SER A 424 -39.50 -38.63 -51.16
C SER A 424 -39.49 -39.61 -49.98
N ALA A 425 -40.59 -40.34 -49.80
CA ALA A 425 -40.74 -41.37 -48.76
C ALA A 425 -41.59 -42.56 -49.23
N PRO A 426 -41.50 -43.73 -48.56
CA PRO A 426 -42.48 -44.81 -48.70
C PRO A 426 -43.89 -44.40 -48.25
N THR A 427 -44.91 -44.93 -48.90
CA THR A 427 -46.34 -44.75 -48.55
C THR A 427 -46.67 -45.10 -47.09
N GLU A 428 -46.10 -46.19 -46.57
CA GLU A 428 -46.28 -46.60 -45.18
C GLU A 428 -45.68 -45.59 -44.19
N TRP A 429 -44.48 -45.07 -44.48
CA TRP A 429 -43.84 -44.03 -43.66
C TRP A 429 -44.66 -42.74 -43.65
N ALA A 430 -45.15 -42.29 -44.81
CA ALA A 430 -45.98 -41.10 -44.89
C ALA A 430 -47.30 -41.25 -44.11
N ARG A 431 -47.94 -42.43 -44.21
CA ARG A 431 -49.18 -42.74 -43.48
C ARG A 431 -48.97 -42.74 -41.96
N GLU A 432 -47.92 -43.40 -41.48
CA GLU A 432 -47.67 -43.50 -40.04
C GLU A 432 -47.13 -42.18 -39.46
N THR A 433 -46.31 -41.45 -40.21
CA THR A 433 -45.88 -40.08 -39.83
C THR A 433 -47.08 -39.16 -39.64
N LYS A 434 -48.09 -39.22 -40.52
CA LYS A 434 -49.32 -38.44 -40.38
C LYS A 434 -50.14 -38.77 -39.11
N ARG A 435 -49.87 -39.91 -38.46
CA ARG A 435 -50.46 -40.33 -37.18
C ARG A 435 -49.56 -40.00 -35.98
N LEU A 436 -48.25 -40.01 -36.16
CA LEU A 436 -47.25 -39.84 -35.09
C LEU A 436 -46.68 -38.41 -34.96
N ALA A 437 -46.80 -37.55 -35.98
CA ALA A 437 -46.18 -36.22 -36.00
C ALA A 437 -46.59 -35.34 -34.80
N THR A 438 -47.85 -35.39 -34.37
CA THR A 438 -48.37 -34.62 -33.22
C THR A 438 -48.01 -35.21 -31.85
N PHE A 439 -47.32 -36.36 -31.81
CA PHE A 439 -46.70 -36.89 -30.60
C PHE A 439 -45.26 -36.38 -30.41
N VAL A 440 -44.70 -35.63 -31.38
CA VAL A 440 -43.40 -34.96 -31.22
C VAL A 440 -43.58 -33.71 -30.34
N PRO A 441 -42.87 -33.58 -29.20
CA PRO A 441 -42.93 -32.39 -28.36
C PRO A 441 -42.65 -31.10 -29.14
N GLY A 442 -43.64 -30.20 -29.16
CA GLY A 442 -43.60 -28.92 -29.89
C GLY A 442 -44.43 -28.88 -31.19
N ILE A 443 -44.96 -30.02 -31.66
CA ILE A 443 -45.70 -30.09 -32.93
C ILE A 443 -47.20 -30.28 -32.70
N SER A 444 -47.99 -29.30 -33.14
CA SER A 444 -49.47 -29.35 -33.16
C SER A 444 -50.02 -29.78 -34.52
N HIS A 445 -49.31 -29.46 -35.60
CA HIS A 445 -49.78 -29.60 -36.98
C HIS A 445 -48.75 -30.30 -37.88
N TYR A 446 -49.20 -30.95 -38.95
CA TYR A 446 -48.34 -31.63 -39.91
C TYR A 446 -48.76 -31.33 -41.35
N ARG A 447 -47.80 -30.97 -42.22
CA ARG A 447 -48.02 -30.64 -43.64
C ARG A 447 -47.12 -31.51 -44.53
N ASP A 448 -47.74 -32.28 -45.41
CA ASP A 448 -47.11 -33.23 -46.34
C ASP A 448 -47.39 -32.92 -47.83
N GLU A 449 -47.87 -31.71 -48.12
CA GLU A 449 -48.24 -31.24 -49.48
C GLU A 449 -47.09 -31.29 -50.50
N SER A 450 -45.83 -31.28 -50.03
CA SER A 450 -44.61 -31.36 -50.85
C SER A 450 -43.84 -32.68 -50.62
N LEU A 451 -44.52 -33.73 -50.16
CA LEU A 451 -43.96 -35.06 -49.94
C LEU A 451 -44.44 -36.04 -51.02
N VAL A 452 -43.51 -36.57 -51.80
CA VAL A 452 -43.75 -37.64 -52.77
C VAL A 452 -43.79 -38.97 -52.04
N THR A 453 -44.94 -39.66 -52.03
CA THR A 453 -45.14 -40.96 -51.36
C THR A 453 -44.57 -42.16 -52.13
N THR A 454 -43.85 -41.91 -53.21
CA THR A 454 -43.10 -42.89 -53.99
C THR A 454 -41.67 -42.98 -53.43
N SER A 455 -41.26 -44.19 -53.03
CA SER A 455 -39.95 -44.47 -52.47
C SER A 455 -38.86 -44.54 -53.55
N ILE A 456 -38.02 -43.50 -53.64
CA ILE A 456 -36.85 -43.50 -54.53
C ILE A 456 -35.89 -44.69 -54.26
N PRO A 457 -35.55 -45.06 -53.00
CA PRO A 457 -34.68 -46.21 -52.72
C PRO A 457 -35.19 -47.54 -53.28
N ASP A 458 -36.50 -47.78 -53.27
CA ASP A 458 -37.09 -49.03 -53.78
C ASP A 458 -37.07 -49.06 -55.31
N LEU A 459 -37.38 -47.93 -55.98
CA LEU A 459 -37.26 -47.80 -57.44
C LEU A 459 -35.81 -47.99 -57.91
N LEU A 460 -34.84 -47.39 -57.21
CA LEU A 460 -33.41 -47.60 -57.47
C LEU A 460 -33.03 -49.07 -57.32
N THR A 461 -33.53 -49.75 -56.28
CA THR A 461 -33.26 -51.17 -56.04
C THR A 461 -33.84 -52.05 -57.15
N GLN A 462 -35.07 -51.78 -57.60
CA GLN A 462 -35.73 -52.50 -58.70
C GLN A 462 -34.99 -52.33 -60.03
N ILE A 463 -34.51 -51.11 -60.34
CA ILE A 463 -33.68 -50.87 -61.54
C ILE A 463 -32.33 -51.59 -61.43
N ASN A 464 -31.68 -51.53 -60.26
CA ASN A 464 -30.35 -52.11 -60.05
C ASN A 464 -30.32 -53.65 -60.03
N GLN A 465 -31.47 -54.29 -59.86
CA GLN A 465 -31.65 -55.73 -60.01
C GLN A 465 -31.94 -56.17 -61.46
N THR A 466 -32.14 -55.22 -62.39
CA THR A 466 -32.44 -55.51 -63.79
C THR A 466 -31.19 -55.89 -64.56
N VAL A 467 -31.23 -57.06 -65.22
CA VAL A 467 -30.22 -57.57 -66.14
C VAL A 467 -30.91 -58.00 -67.43
N VAL A 468 -30.47 -57.47 -68.58
CA VAL A 468 -30.97 -57.81 -69.92
C VAL A 468 -30.01 -58.79 -70.57
N HIS A 469 -30.48 -59.94 -71.03
CA HIS A 469 -29.65 -60.95 -71.71
C HIS A 469 -29.64 -60.79 -73.24
N PHE A 470 -28.58 -61.29 -73.88
CA PHE A 470 -28.38 -61.22 -75.33
C PHE A 470 -27.92 -62.56 -75.93
N SER A 471 -28.45 -62.90 -77.11
CA SER A 471 -27.92 -63.99 -77.95
C SER A 471 -26.43 -63.86 -78.30
N PRO A 472 -25.74 -64.98 -78.61
CA PRO A 472 -24.33 -64.98 -79.01
C PRO A 472 -24.10 -64.07 -80.23
N GLY A 473 -23.02 -63.27 -80.20
CA GLY A 473 -22.66 -62.35 -81.27
C GLY A 473 -23.62 -61.17 -81.51
N SER A 474 -24.77 -61.08 -80.84
CA SER A 474 -25.77 -60.02 -81.07
C SER A 474 -25.78 -58.92 -80.01
N SER A 475 -26.11 -57.70 -80.46
CA SER A 475 -26.48 -56.53 -79.65
C SER A 475 -27.96 -56.17 -79.76
N THR A 476 -28.77 -56.88 -80.55
CA THR A 476 -30.22 -56.65 -80.64
C THR A 476 -30.94 -57.20 -79.41
N VAL A 477 -31.82 -56.41 -78.81
CA VAL A 477 -32.72 -56.87 -77.74
C VAL A 477 -33.79 -57.81 -78.31
N GLU A 478 -34.01 -58.95 -77.66
CA GLU A 478 -34.99 -59.95 -78.09
C GLU A 478 -36.42 -59.63 -77.61
N GLN A 479 -37.46 -60.17 -78.28
CA GLN A 479 -38.86 -59.83 -77.97
C GLN A 479 -39.31 -60.18 -76.53
N GLY A 480 -38.72 -61.20 -75.90
CA GLY A 480 -38.96 -61.47 -74.48
C GLY A 480 -38.43 -60.34 -73.59
N GLU A 481 -37.19 -59.93 -73.82
CA GLU A 481 -36.49 -58.86 -73.08
C GLU A 481 -37.14 -57.48 -73.29
N LEU A 482 -37.70 -57.20 -74.47
CA LEU A 482 -38.47 -55.95 -74.72
C LEU A 482 -39.62 -55.76 -73.72
N THR A 483 -40.25 -56.84 -73.27
CA THR A 483 -41.34 -56.76 -72.27
C THR A 483 -40.79 -56.34 -70.91
N ALA A 484 -39.69 -56.96 -70.47
CA ALA A 484 -39.00 -56.58 -69.23
C ALA A 484 -38.52 -55.13 -69.28
N LEU A 485 -37.84 -54.74 -70.37
CA LEU A 485 -37.38 -53.37 -70.60
C LEU A 485 -38.50 -52.34 -70.63
N SER A 486 -39.68 -52.68 -71.16
CA SER A 486 -40.84 -51.78 -71.12
C SER A 486 -41.34 -51.51 -69.69
N SER A 487 -41.28 -52.52 -68.82
CA SER A 487 -41.63 -52.36 -67.40
C SER A 487 -40.58 -51.50 -66.68
N VAL A 488 -39.31 -51.71 -66.96
CA VAL A 488 -38.19 -50.92 -66.41
C VAL A 488 -38.26 -49.47 -66.90
N ALA A 489 -38.61 -49.22 -68.16
CA ALA A 489 -38.87 -47.88 -68.67
C ALA A 489 -40.08 -47.19 -68.00
N ALA A 490 -41.01 -47.92 -67.38
CA ALA A 490 -42.04 -47.34 -66.52
C ALA A 490 -41.47 -47.00 -65.12
N VAL A 491 -40.68 -47.88 -64.52
CA VAL A 491 -40.00 -47.66 -63.22
C VAL A 491 -39.04 -46.46 -63.29
N VAL A 492 -38.24 -46.33 -64.36
CA VAL A 492 -37.32 -45.19 -64.55
C VAL A 492 -38.10 -43.87 -64.74
N ARG A 493 -39.28 -43.88 -65.39
CA ARG A 493 -40.14 -42.68 -65.47
C ARG A 493 -40.78 -42.31 -64.13
N GLN A 494 -41.17 -43.28 -63.32
CA GLN A 494 -41.63 -43.04 -61.95
C GLN A 494 -40.50 -42.48 -61.07
N LEU A 495 -39.27 -42.97 -61.26
CA LEU A 495 -38.08 -42.47 -60.58
C LEU A 495 -37.75 -41.03 -61.02
N ASP A 496 -37.81 -40.71 -62.32
CA ASP A 496 -37.60 -39.35 -62.81
C ASP A 496 -38.61 -38.36 -62.21
N GLN A 497 -39.90 -38.71 -62.25
CA GLN A 497 -40.95 -37.87 -61.68
C GLN A 497 -40.78 -37.69 -60.16
N ALA A 498 -40.46 -38.75 -59.42
CA ALA A 498 -40.23 -38.68 -57.98
C ALA A 498 -38.97 -37.89 -57.63
N ALA A 499 -37.90 -38.02 -58.40
CA ALA A 499 -36.68 -37.23 -58.24
C ALA A 499 -36.94 -35.74 -58.52
N PHE A 500 -37.55 -35.42 -59.66
CA PHE A 500 -37.91 -34.04 -60.03
C PHE A 500 -38.79 -33.36 -58.97
N GLN A 501 -39.87 -34.03 -58.54
CA GLN A 501 -40.78 -33.50 -57.51
C GLN A 501 -40.15 -33.38 -56.12
N SER A 502 -39.07 -34.12 -55.83
CA SER A 502 -38.31 -34.02 -54.58
C SER A 502 -37.05 -33.13 -54.68
N GLY A 503 -36.84 -32.46 -55.81
CA GLY A 503 -35.65 -31.62 -56.08
C GLY A 503 -34.34 -32.39 -56.28
N GLN A 504 -34.42 -33.71 -56.48
CA GLN A 504 -33.27 -34.61 -56.61
C GLN A 504 -32.94 -34.89 -58.08
N ARG A 505 -31.73 -35.39 -58.34
CA ARG A 505 -31.29 -35.83 -59.67
C ARG A 505 -30.75 -37.26 -59.65
N VAL A 506 -30.91 -37.96 -60.77
CA VAL A 506 -30.55 -39.37 -60.92
C VAL A 506 -29.57 -39.55 -62.08
N ALA A 507 -28.54 -40.36 -61.84
CA ALA A 507 -27.69 -40.89 -62.90
C ALA A 507 -27.99 -42.38 -63.08
N LEU A 508 -28.41 -42.77 -64.28
CA LEU A 508 -28.62 -44.15 -64.69
C LEU A 508 -27.47 -44.58 -65.61
N GLU A 509 -26.63 -45.48 -65.11
CA GLU A 509 -25.50 -46.03 -65.84
C GLU A 509 -25.86 -47.41 -66.40
N ILE A 510 -25.74 -47.61 -67.71
CA ILE A 510 -26.02 -48.88 -68.39
C ILE A 510 -24.69 -49.54 -68.74
N ARG A 511 -24.39 -50.67 -68.10
CA ARG A 511 -23.11 -51.38 -68.25
C ARG A 511 -23.24 -52.61 -69.14
N GLY A 512 -22.65 -52.54 -70.32
CA GLY A 512 -22.60 -53.65 -71.27
C GLY A 512 -21.49 -54.65 -70.96
N SER A 513 -21.75 -55.94 -71.23
CA SER A 513 -20.80 -57.05 -71.09
C SER A 513 -20.84 -57.99 -72.31
N ALA A 514 -19.70 -58.62 -72.57
CA ALA A 514 -19.53 -59.70 -73.52
C ALA A 514 -18.79 -60.88 -72.87
N ASP A 515 -18.83 -62.03 -73.53
CA ASP A 515 -18.05 -63.20 -73.15
C ASP A 515 -16.60 -63.11 -73.67
N GLU A 516 -15.76 -64.04 -73.22
CA GLU A 516 -14.32 -64.10 -73.56
C GLU A 516 -14.09 -64.71 -74.96
N THR A 517 -15.15 -65.04 -75.69
CA THR A 517 -15.14 -65.72 -76.99
C THR A 517 -14.93 -64.74 -78.15
N GLY A 518 -13.67 -64.44 -78.45
CA GLY A 518 -13.27 -63.69 -79.64
C GLY A 518 -12.22 -62.61 -79.36
N PRO A 519 -11.87 -61.78 -80.37
CA PRO A 519 -10.95 -60.67 -80.19
C PRO A 519 -11.51 -59.62 -79.21
N GLU A 520 -10.67 -59.17 -78.27
CA GLU A 520 -11.06 -58.19 -77.24
C GLU A 520 -11.66 -56.90 -77.84
N SER A 521 -11.12 -56.42 -78.97
CA SER A 521 -11.64 -55.26 -79.69
C SER A 521 -13.08 -55.43 -80.17
N ILE A 522 -13.46 -56.64 -80.61
CA ILE A 522 -14.84 -56.97 -81.01
C ILE A 522 -15.73 -57.08 -79.77
N ASN A 523 -15.24 -57.69 -78.69
CA ASN A 523 -16.00 -57.84 -77.45
C ASN A 523 -16.21 -56.50 -76.72
N MET A 524 -15.28 -55.54 -76.83
CA MET A 524 -15.48 -54.14 -76.42
C MET A 524 -16.56 -53.44 -77.25
N GLN A 525 -16.51 -53.55 -78.59
CA GLN A 525 -17.53 -52.98 -79.48
C GLN A 525 -18.92 -53.58 -79.21
N LEU A 526 -19.00 -54.90 -79.04
CA LEU A 526 -20.24 -55.62 -78.74
C LEU A 526 -20.81 -55.26 -77.36
N SER A 527 -19.95 -55.11 -76.35
CA SER A 527 -20.35 -54.63 -75.02
C SER A 527 -20.95 -53.22 -75.10
N LYS A 528 -20.28 -52.29 -75.80
CA LYS A 528 -20.80 -50.94 -75.99
C LYS A 528 -22.12 -50.95 -76.76
N ALA A 529 -22.20 -51.69 -77.87
CA ALA A 529 -23.41 -51.79 -78.69
C ALA A 529 -24.62 -52.35 -77.91
N ARG A 530 -24.41 -53.26 -76.94
CA ARG A 530 -25.47 -53.76 -76.04
C ARG A 530 -25.95 -52.68 -75.07
N ALA A 531 -25.04 -51.90 -74.50
CA ALA A 531 -25.40 -50.77 -73.64
C ALA A 531 -26.15 -49.68 -74.42
N ASP A 532 -25.70 -49.36 -75.63
CA ASP A 532 -26.35 -48.42 -76.55
C ASP A 532 -27.74 -48.90 -77.00
N ALA A 533 -27.92 -50.20 -77.26
CA ALA A 533 -29.23 -50.78 -77.59
C ALA A 533 -30.23 -50.61 -76.43
N VAL A 534 -29.81 -50.92 -75.19
CA VAL A 534 -30.66 -50.73 -74.00
C VAL A 534 -30.95 -49.24 -73.75
N ARG A 535 -29.96 -48.36 -73.90
CA ARG A 535 -30.16 -46.90 -73.81
C ARG A 535 -31.20 -46.41 -74.82
N THR A 536 -31.15 -46.92 -76.04
CA THR A 536 -32.10 -46.57 -77.12
C THR A 536 -33.52 -47.02 -76.80
N VAL A 537 -33.70 -48.24 -76.26
CA VAL A 537 -35.02 -48.76 -75.85
C VAL A 537 -35.58 -48.02 -74.63
N LEU A 538 -34.74 -47.58 -73.70
CA LEU A 538 -35.17 -46.86 -72.49
C LEU A 538 -35.57 -45.40 -72.74
N GLY A 539 -35.04 -44.75 -73.79
CA GLY A 539 -35.45 -43.41 -74.22
C GLY A 539 -34.34 -42.43 -74.62
N GLY A 540 -33.07 -42.86 -74.70
CA GLY A 540 -31.94 -42.01 -75.12
C GLY A 540 -31.04 -41.55 -73.97
N GLU A 541 -30.38 -40.41 -74.12
CA GLU A 541 -29.34 -39.93 -73.17
C GLU A 541 -29.91 -39.20 -71.93
N ARG A 542 -31.19 -38.82 -71.98
CA ARG A 542 -31.89 -38.16 -70.88
C ARG A 542 -33.33 -38.64 -70.85
N LEU A 543 -33.84 -38.98 -69.67
CA LEU A 543 -35.25 -39.25 -69.45
C LEU A 543 -35.83 -38.12 -68.60
N GLY A 544 -36.82 -37.41 -69.16
CA GLY A 544 -37.43 -36.26 -68.50
C GLY A 544 -36.41 -35.20 -68.06
N GLU A 545 -36.60 -34.63 -66.86
CA GLU A 545 -35.81 -33.49 -66.39
C GLU A 545 -34.77 -33.84 -65.33
N ALA A 546 -34.96 -34.90 -64.54
CA ALA A 546 -34.08 -35.24 -63.41
C ALA A 546 -33.07 -36.38 -63.71
N THR A 547 -33.28 -37.17 -64.77
CA THR A 547 -32.55 -38.42 -65.03
C THR A 547 -31.65 -38.36 -66.26
N THR A 548 -30.34 -38.46 -66.05
CA THR A 548 -29.33 -38.60 -67.12
C THR A 548 -28.97 -40.07 -67.32
N ILE A 549 -28.87 -40.53 -68.57
CA ILE A 549 -28.55 -41.92 -68.93
C ILE A 549 -27.19 -42.00 -69.64
N THR A 550 -26.23 -42.70 -69.02
CA THR A 550 -24.90 -42.95 -69.59
C THR A 550 -24.68 -44.44 -69.89
N THR A 551 -23.77 -44.73 -70.82
CA THR A 551 -23.35 -46.10 -71.18
C THR A 551 -21.88 -46.31 -70.84
N ASP A 552 -21.56 -47.44 -70.20
CA ASP A 552 -20.18 -47.87 -69.92
C ASP A 552 -20.01 -49.36 -70.27
N ILE A 553 -18.76 -49.83 -70.32
CA ILE A 553 -18.40 -51.24 -70.59
C ILE A 553 -17.71 -51.85 -69.38
N VAL A 554 -18.04 -53.10 -69.05
CA VAL A 554 -17.32 -53.84 -68.00
C VAL A 554 -16.04 -54.45 -68.61
N PRO A 555 -14.82 -54.05 -68.20
CA PRO A 555 -13.60 -54.60 -68.77
C PRO A 555 -13.40 -56.05 -68.33
N GLY A 556 -13.13 -56.97 -69.28
CA GLY A 556 -13.01 -58.40 -69.00
C GLY A 556 -11.95 -58.75 -67.95
N ALA A 557 -10.89 -57.95 -67.84
CA ALA A 557 -9.76 -58.17 -66.93
C ALA A 557 -10.07 -58.06 -65.41
N LYS A 558 -11.32 -57.84 -64.99
CA LYS A 558 -11.70 -57.65 -63.56
C LYS A 558 -12.86 -58.54 -63.07
N ARG A 559 -12.82 -59.85 -63.33
CA ARG A 559 -13.67 -60.83 -62.59
C ARG A 559 -12.90 -62.04 -62.07
N ARG A 560 -13.26 -62.48 -60.85
CA ARG A 560 -12.89 -63.79 -60.29
C ARG A 560 -13.55 -64.92 -61.12
N PRO A 561 -12.98 -66.13 -61.16
CA PRO A 561 -13.65 -67.28 -61.75
C PRO A 561 -14.89 -67.63 -60.93
N LEU A 562 -16.06 -67.28 -61.47
CA LEU A 562 -17.35 -67.79 -61.04
C LEU A 562 -17.78 -68.86 -62.04
N ASN A 563 -18.27 -70.00 -61.54
CA ASN A 563 -18.80 -71.11 -62.34
C ASN A 563 -20.21 -70.79 -62.89
N GLY A 564 -20.38 -69.59 -63.45
CA GLY A 564 -21.60 -69.11 -64.09
C GLY A 564 -21.72 -69.59 -65.54
N ASN A 565 -22.93 -69.53 -66.06
CA ASN A 565 -23.26 -69.95 -67.42
C ASN A 565 -22.78 -68.89 -68.45
N SER A 566 -22.61 -69.26 -69.73
CA SER A 566 -22.18 -68.30 -70.76
C SER A 566 -23.22 -67.20 -71.03
N ALA A 567 -24.47 -67.41 -70.61
CA ALA A 567 -25.54 -66.42 -70.63
C ALA A 567 -25.30 -65.25 -69.64
N ASP A 568 -24.61 -65.50 -68.52
CA ASP A 568 -24.37 -64.54 -67.44
C ASP A 568 -23.30 -63.48 -67.81
N ARG A 569 -22.66 -63.67 -68.97
CA ARG A 569 -21.60 -62.81 -69.52
C ARG A 569 -22.07 -61.96 -70.70
N ARG A 570 -23.20 -62.32 -71.34
CA ARG A 570 -23.80 -61.63 -72.48
C ARG A 570 -24.96 -60.76 -72.03
N VAL A 571 -24.66 -59.73 -71.24
CA VAL A 571 -25.67 -58.96 -70.51
C VAL A 571 -25.45 -57.45 -70.59
N ALA A 572 -26.52 -56.69 -70.38
CA ALA A 572 -26.45 -55.29 -69.95
C ALA A 572 -27.10 -55.17 -68.56
N SER A 573 -26.36 -54.64 -67.58
CA SER A 573 -26.86 -54.39 -66.22
C SER A 573 -27.06 -52.90 -65.98
N LEU A 574 -28.18 -52.51 -65.38
CA LEU A 574 -28.52 -51.13 -65.07
C LEU A 574 -28.03 -50.76 -63.67
N HIS A 575 -27.52 -49.54 -63.49
CA HIS A 575 -27.08 -48.97 -62.21
C HIS A 575 -27.57 -47.52 -62.08
N ALA A 576 -28.76 -47.33 -61.50
CA ALA A 576 -29.28 -46.05 -61.06
C ALA A 576 -28.71 -45.65 -59.69
N ARG A 577 -28.40 -44.36 -59.53
CA ARG A 577 -28.01 -43.73 -58.26
C ARG A 577 -28.44 -42.26 -58.20
N LEU A 578 -28.67 -41.78 -56.98
CA LEU A 578 -28.86 -40.34 -56.73
C LEU A 578 -27.56 -39.56 -56.94
N VAL A 579 -27.69 -38.33 -57.43
CA VAL A 579 -26.61 -37.36 -57.59
C VAL A 579 -26.73 -36.34 -56.47
N GLN A 580 -25.69 -36.21 -55.64
CA GLN A 580 -25.61 -35.14 -54.64
C GLN A 580 -25.30 -33.80 -55.33
N GLU A 581 -26.00 -32.74 -54.94
CA GLU A 581 -25.70 -31.39 -55.39
C GLU A 581 -24.25 -31.01 -55.03
N GLY A 582 -23.59 -30.25 -55.91
CA GLY A 582 -22.18 -29.86 -55.78
C GLY A 582 -21.17 -30.80 -56.44
N LYS A 583 -21.58 -31.94 -57.02
CA LYS A 583 -20.70 -32.76 -57.87
C LYS A 583 -21.21 -32.82 -59.31
N GLU A 584 -20.67 -31.95 -60.15
CA GLU A 584 -20.93 -31.98 -61.59
C GLU A 584 -20.60 -33.37 -62.17
N ILE A 585 -21.52 -33.89 -62.98
CA ILE A 585 -21.20 -34.95 -63.92
C ILE A 585 -20.61 -34.24 -65.14
N SER A 586 -19.27 -34.10 -65.15
CA SER A 586 -18.57 -33.68 -66.35
C SER A 586 -18.95 -34.62 -67.51
N PRO A 587 -19.32 -34.11 -68.70
CA PRO A 587 -19.40 -34.95 -69.88
C PRO A 587 -18.00 -35.50 -70.24
N PRO A 588 -17.92 -36.62 -70.96
CA PRO A 588 -16.65 -37.22 -71.41
C PRO A 588 -15.96 -36.40 -72.51
#